data_AF-A0A2G4SFC1-F1
#
_entry.id   AF-A0A2G4SFC1-F1
#
_cell.length_a   1.000
_cell.length_b   1.000
_cell.length_c   1.000
_cell.angle_alpha   90.00
_cell.angle_beta   90.00
_cell.angle_gamma   90.00
#
_symmetry.space_group_name_H-M   'P 1'
#
loop_
_entity.id
_entity.type
_entity.pdbx_description
1 polymer ?
#
loop_
_entity_poly.entity_id
_entity_poly.type
_entity_poly.pdbx_seq_one_letter_code
_entity_poly.pdbx_strand_id
1 'polypeptide(L)'
;MNYNTNRRSSANQDRFVDASVSDFAGRLYDLCKDQNGCRFLQRKIEENANEELDLIFNDIYSHFAELMIDPFGNYLCQKLLEKCKDEQRIQLIQIIRPHLVDIALNMHGTRAVQRLVECVSTHEQIQYIISALSAHVAPLIKNLNGNHVIQKCLRHLSSEYNQFIYNAVCKHCVEVASHKHGCCVLQRCLDFATPQQKDQLVDEISKHTLVLVQDPFGNYVVQYILDLQVSNYIESINQHFIHHVCTLSIQKFSSNVIEKCIRNASPQTRRLLVHELIECETIDRLVQDSFANYVIQTSLDYADEDQREQLVDRIRPFLSTIRHAPHGKRIYSRIISHQRQKKDKCSKNNLDTTTITNTV
;
A
#
# COMPACT_ATOMS: atom_id res chain seq x y z
N MET A 1 38.49 20.99 -21.95
CA MET A 1 37.29 20.83 -22.81
C MET A 1 35.99 21.43 -22.22
N ASN A 2 36.01 22.14 -21.07
CA ASN A 2 34.79 22.67 -20.42
C ASN A 2 34.44 24.15 -20.70
N TYR A 3 35.16 24.86 -21.59
CA TYR A 3 34.90 26.29 -21.84
C TYR A 3 33.83 26.55 -22.92
N ASN A 4 33.59 25.61 -23.84
CA ASN A 4 32.61 25.78 -24.93
C ASN A 4 31.16 25.46 -24.53
N THR A 5 30.96 24.64 -23.49
CA THR A 5 29.62 24.32 -22.97
C THR A 5 29.03 25.48 -22.18
N ASN A 6 29.83 26.20 -21.38
CA ASN A 6 29.36 27.35 -20.61
C ASN A 6 29.02 28.58 -21.47
N ARG A 7 29.77 28.86 -22.55
CA ARG A 7 29.43 29.96 -23.48
C ARG A 7 28.17 29.68 -24.30
N ARG A 8 27.92 28.44 -24.71
CA ARG A 8 26.66 28.05 -25.37
C ARG A 8 25.47 28.11 -24.41
N SER A 9 25.68 27.73 -23.15
CA SER A 9 24.64 27.84 -22.11
C SER A 9 24.25 29.29 -21.83
N SER A 10 25.20 30.23 -21.74
CA SER A 10 24.86 31.65 -21.49
C SER A 10 24.22 32.31 -22.71
N ALA A 11 24.75 32.07 -23.92
CA ALA A 11 24.19 32.63 -25.15
C ALA A 11 22.76 32.12 -25.44
N ASN A 12 22.43 30.88 -25.06
CA ASN A 12 21.06 30.36 -25.15
C ASN A 12 20.12 30.91 -24.08
N GLN A 13 20.65 31.43 -22.96
CA GLN A 13 19.87 32.07 -21.91
C GLN A 13 19.54 33.52 -22.27
N ASP A 14 20.49 34.21 -22.92
CA ASP A 14 20.33 35.59 -23.41
C ASP A 14 19.24 35.72 -24.50
N ARG A 15 18.97 34.65 -25.26
CA ARG A 15 17.92 34.60 -26.30
C ARG A 15 16.51 34.92 -25.77
N PHE A 16 16.26 34.75 -24.47
CA PHE A 16 14.91 34.80 -23.88
C PHE A 16 14.72 35.94 -22.87
N VAL A 17 15.67 36.88 -22.76
CA VAL A 17 15.63 37.95 -21.74
C VAL A 17 14.53 38.97 -22.05
N ASP A 18 14.37 39.36 -23.32
CA ASP A 18 13.37 40.34 -23.76
C ASP A 18 12.37 39.77 -24.80
N ALA A 19 12.37 38.44 -24.98
CA ALA A 19 11.52 37.80 -25.97
C ALA A 19 10.08 37.65 -25.47
N SER A 20 9.12 37.82 -26.37
CA SER A 20 7.70 37.52 -26.17
C SER A 20 7.34 36.14 -26.71
N VAL A 21 6.20 35.59 -26.30
CA VAL A 21 5.73 34.32 -26.84
C VAL A 21 5.42 34.42 -28.34
N SER A 22 4.91 35.57 -28.80
CA SER A 22 4.53 35.81 -30.20
C SER A 22 5.72 35.78 -31.17
N ASP A 23 6.94 36.08 -30.70
CA ASP A 23 8.18 35.97 -31.50
C ASP A 23 8.46 34.52 -31.97
N PHE A 24 7.82 33.54 -31.32
CA PHE A 24 7.98 32.12 -31.59
C PHE A 24 6.70 31.45 -32.08
N ALA A 25 5.65 32.20 -32.43
CA ALA A 25 4.41 31.67 -32.96
C ALA A 25 4.66 30.74 -34.17
N GLY A 26 3.97 29.60 -34.20
CA GLY A 26 4.15 28.53 -35.19
C GLY A 26 5.40 27.64 -34.96
N ARG A 27 6.23 27.95 -33.95
CA ARG A 27 7.43 27.18 -33.57
C ARG A 27 7.44 26.84 -32.07
N LEU A 28 6.33 27.06 -31.36
CA LEU A 28 6.25 26.83 -29.92
C LEU A 28 6.41 25.35 -29.56
N TYR A 29 5.94 24.44 -30.41
CA TYR A 29 6.15 22.99 -30.23
C TYR A 29 7.63 22.62 -30.10
N ASP A 30 8.49 23.09 -31.02
CA ASP A 30 9.92 22.81 -30.97
C ASP A 30 10.56 23.45 -29.72
N LEU A 31 10.07 24.63 -29.34
CA LEU A 31 10.53 25.34 -28.15
C LEU A 31 10.18 24.60 -26.85
N CYS A 32 9.09 23.83 -26.83
CA CYS A 32 8.71 22.99 -25.68
C CYS A 32 9.72 21.87 -25.41
N LYS A 33 10.38 21.37 -26.46
CA LYS A 33 11.37 20.29 -26.39
C LYS A 33 12.79 20.79 -26.12
N ASP A 34 12.99 22.11 -26.11
CA ASP A 34 14.24 22.72 -25.67
C ASP A 34 14.18 23.04 -24.17
N GLN A 35 15.27 22.76 -23.44
CA GLN A 35 15.31 22.98 -21.99
C GLN A 35 15.10 24.45 -21.61
N ASN A 36 15.72 25.38 -22.33
CA ASN A 36 15.63 26.81 -22.03
C ASN A 36 14.32 27.39 -22.57
N GLY A 37 13.90 26.95 -23.75
CA GLY A 37 12.60 27.27 -24.34
C GLY A 37 11.44 26.89 -23.46
N CYS A 38 11.41 25.65 -22.96
CA CYS A 38 10.38 25.16 -22.04
C CYS A 38 10.35 25.99 -20.73
N ARG A 39 11.52 26.34 -20.18
CA ARG A 39 11.60 27.21 -18.98
C ARG A 39 11.12 28.62 -19.27
N PHE A 40 11.44 29.17 -20.43
CA PHE A 40 10.94 30.47 -20.87
C PHE A 40 9.40 30.46 -20.94
N LEU A 41 8.81 29.47 -21.63
CA LEU A 41 7.36 29.35 -21.76
C LEU A 41 6.66 29.13 -20.41
N GLN A 42 7.24 28.34 -19.50
CA GLN A 42 6.71 28.19 -18.15
C GLN A 42 6.66 29.51 -17.37
N ARG A 43 7.70 30.36 -17.48
CA ARG A 43 7.70 31.68 -16.84
C ARG A 43 6.62 32.58 -17.42
N LYS A 44 6.46 32.57 -18.74
CA LYS A 44 5.42 33.36 -19.43
C LYS A 44 4.01 32.96 -19.02
N ILE A 45 3.74 31.67 -18.89
CA ILE A 45 2.46 31.20 -18.34
C ILE A 45 2.26 31.64 -16.87
N GLU A 46 3.32 31.67 -16.06
CA GLU A 46 3.21 32.08 -14.64
C GLU A 46 2.95 33.58 -14.47
N GLU A 47 3.45 34.42 -15.38
CA GLU A 47 3.19 35.87 -15.43
C GLU A 47 1.71 36.21 -15.73
N ASN A 48 0.84 35.20 -15.97
CA ASN A 48 -0.62 35.27 -16.13
C ASN A 48 -1.11 36.19 -17.28
N ALA A 49 -0.37 36.28 -18.38
CA ALA A 49 -0.87 36.91 -19.60
C ALA A 49 -1.82 35.96 -20.35
N ASN A 50 -3.14 36.14 -20.20
CA ASN A 50 -4.16 35.28 -20.84
C ASN A 50 -3.94 35.11 -22.35
N GLU A 51 -3.50 36.15 -23.05
CA GLU A 51 -3.21 36.11 -24.49
C GLU A 51 -2.05 35.18 -24.84
N GLU A 52 -1.00 35.14 -24.02
CA GLU A 52 0.15 34.25 -24.23
C GLU A 52 -0.23 32.79 -23.97
N LEU A 53 -1.10 32.54 -22.98
CA LEU A 53 -1.60 31.19 -22.69
C LEU A 53 -2.40 30.63 -23.86
N ASP A 54 -3.31 31.42 -24.43
CA ASP A 54 -4.14 31.00 -25.57
C ASP A 54 -3.27 30.74 -26.81
N LEU A 55 -2.23 31.55 -27.05
CA LEU A 55 -1.27 31.32 -28.13
C LEU A 55 -0.50 30.01 -27.94
N ILE A 56 0.04 29.77 -26.72
CA ILE A 56 0.74 28.51 -26.40
C ILE A 56 -0.20 27.33 -26.57
N PHE A 57 -1.42 27.42 -26.04
CA PHE A 57 -2.43 26.37 -26.15
C PHE A 57 -2.68 25.99 -27.60
N ASN A 58 -2.98 26.98 -28.46
CA ASN A 58 -3.33 26.73 -29.86
C ASN A 58 -2.20 26.07 -30.66
N ASP A 59 -0.95 26.46 -30.41
CA ASP A 59 0.22 25.92 -31.12
C ASP A 59 0.58 24.50 -30.68
N ILE A 60 0.32 24.12 -29.43
CA ILE A 60 0.78 22.82 -28.89
C ILE A 60 -0.34 21.79 -28.68
N TYR A 61 -1.60 22.22 -28.75
CA TYR A 61 -2.77 21.39 -28.45
C TYR A 61 -2.77 20.05 -29.20
N SER A 62 -2.52 20.05 -30.51
CA SER A 62 -2.48 18.84 -31.35
C SER A 62 -1.34 17.88 -30.98
N HIS A 63 -0.30 18.37 -30.30
CA HIS A 63 0.89 17.63 -29.92
C HIS A 63 0.96 17.33 -28.42
N PHE A 64 -0.11 17.62 -27.67
CA PHE A 64 -0.07 17.62 -26.21
C PHE A 64 0.29 16.25 -25.62
N ALA A 65 -0.22 15.16 -26.18
CA ALA A 65 0.11 13.79 -25.76
C ALA A 65 1.62 13.48 -25.89
N GLU A 66 2.24 13.93 -26.98
CA GLU A 66 3.67 13.74 -27.23
C GLU A 66 4.51 14.57 -26.24
N LEU A 67 4.11 15.81 -26.00
CA LEU A 67 4.81 16.70 -25.07
C LEU A 67 4.72 16.21 -23.62
N MET A 68 3.62 15.55 -23.21
CA MET A 68 3.50 14.99 -21.86
C MET A 68 4.57 13.94 -21.55
N ILE A 69 5.09 13.22 -22.54
CA ILE A 69 6.12 12.19 -22.35
C ILE A 69 7.54 12.69 -22.67
N ASP A 70 7.68 13.94 -23.12
CA ASP A 70 8.97 14.55 -23.41
C ASP A 70 9.72 14.94 -22.11
N PRO A 71 11.05 14.75 -22.03
CA PRO A 71 11.84 15.10 -20.84
C PRO A 71 11.73 16.56 -20.37
N PHE A 72 11.45 17.49 -21.28
CA PHE A 72 11.26 18.91 -20.98
C PHE A 72 9.80 19.33 -21.14
N GLY A 73 9.16 18.95 -22.26
CA GLY A 73 7.79 19.33 -22.59
C GLY A 73 6.77 19.00 -21.50
N ASN A 74 6.97 17.92 -20.74
CA ASN A 74 6.06 17.53 -19.66
C ASN A 74 5.87 18.61 -18.59
N TYR A 75 6.90 19.44 -18.34
CA TYR A 75 6.82 20.53 -17.37
C TYR A 75 5.92 21.66 -17.88
N LEU A 76 5.98 21.97 -19.17
CA LEU A 76 5.06 22.94 -19.77
C LEU A 76 3.63 22.41 -19.77
N CYS A 77 3.42 21.13 -20.11
CA CYS A 77 2.09 20.51 -20.04
C CYS A 77 1.49 20.62 -18.63
N GLN A 78 2.29 20.34 -17.59
CA GLN A 78 1.86 20.52 -16.20
C GLN A 78 1.44 21.96 -15.90
N LYS A 79 2.26 22.94 -16.31
CA LYS A 79 1.99 24.36 -16.11
C LYS A 79 0.74 24.83 -16.86
N LEU A 80 0.52 24.34 -18.09
CA LEU A 80 -0.68 24.64 -18.87
C LEU A 80 -1.94 24.05 -18.21
N LEU A 81 -1.87 22.82 -17.71
CA LEU A 81 -3.00 22.17 -17.00
C LEU A 81 -3.45 22.95 -15.76
N GLU A 82 -2.52 23.58 -15.04
CA GLU A 82 -2.81 24.43 -13.87
C GLU A 82 -3.56 25.71 -14.23
N LYS A 83 -3.22 26.32 -15.37
CA LYS A 83 -3.63 27.69 -15.71
C LYS A 83 -4.74 27.76 -16.76
N CYS A 84 -4.91 26.71 -17.56
CA CYS A 84 -5.95 26.66 -18.58
C CYS A 84 -7.36 26.64 -17.96
N LYS A 85 -8.32 27.18 -18.71
CA LYS A 85 -9.74 27.19 -18.35
C LYS A 85 -10.34 25.79 -18.43
N ASP A 86 -11.50 25.58 -17.82
CA ASP A 86 -12.16 24.27 -17.80
C ASP A 86 -12.47 23.77 -19.23
N GLU A 87 -12.84 24.66 -20.16
CA GLU A 87 -13.10 24.34 -21.56
C GLU A 87 -11.82 23.87 -22.28
N GLN A 88 -10.70 24.57 -22.07
CA GLN A 88 -9.40 24.18 -22.61
C GLN A 88 -8.94 22.85 -22.02
N ARG A 89 -9.14 22.63 -20.72
CA ARG A 89 -8.79 21.38 -20.06
C ARG A 89 -9.59 20.20 -20.61
N ILE A 90 -10.88 20.39 -20.90
CA ILE A 90 -11.71 19.36 -21.55
C ILE A 90 -11.13 18.99 -22.92
N GLN A 91 -10.79 19.97 -23.75
CA GLN A 91 -10.17 19.73 -25.04
C GLN A 91 -8.86 18.92 -24.90
N LEU A 92 -7.98 19.32 -23.97
CA LEU A 92 -6.71 18.61 -23.73
C LEU A 92 -6.96 17.17 -23.31
N ILE A 93 -7.91 16.94 -22.39
CA ILE A 93 -8.29 15.60 -21.96
C ILE A 93 -8.78 14.77 -23.15
N GLN A 94 -9.59 15.33 -24.04
CA GLN A 94 -10.09 14.63 -25.23
C GLN A 94 -8.95 14.18 -26.16
N ILE A 95 -7.95 15.03 -26.39
CA ILE A 95 -6.78 14.67 -27.21
C ILE A 95 -5.95 13.56 -26.57
N ILE A 96 -5.72 13.61 -25.26
CA ILE A 96 -4.84 12.63 -24.60
C ILE A 96 -5.57 11.35 -24.24
N ARG A 97 -6.92 11.34 -24.20
CA ARG A 97 -7.74 10.21 -23.76
C ARG A 97 -7.34 8.87 -24.41
N PRO A 98 -7.09 8.77 -25.73
CA PRO A 98 -6.68 7.52 -26.37
C PRO A 98 -5.29 7.03 -25.92
N HIS A 99 -4.44 7.93 -25.42
CA HIS A 99 -3.04 7.66 -25.05
C HIS A 99 -2.80 7.75 -23.54
N LEU A 100 -3.83 8.04 -22.74
CA LEU A 100 -3.68 8.42 -21.33
C LEU A 100 -2.99 7.34 -20.50
N VAL A 101 -3.26 6.06 -20.82
CA VAL A 101 -2.62 4.92 -20.17
C VAL A 101 -1.12 4.87 -20.50
N ASP A 102 -0.74 4.99 -21.77
CA ASP A 102 0.67 4.99 -22.18
C ASP A 102 1.45 6.15 -21.56
N ILE A 103 0.83 7.33 -21.49
CA ILE A 103 1.39 8.50 -20.83
C ILE A 103 1.57 8.24 -19.33
N ALA A 104 0.59 7.63 -18.66
CA ALA A 104 0.67 7.30 -17.22
C ALA A 104 1.77 6.27 -16.91
N LEU A 105 2.08 5.37 -17.85
CA LEU A 105 3.14 4.36 -17.73
C LEU A 105 4.55 4.92 -18.04
N ASN A 106 4.64 6.13 -18.62
CA ASN A 106 5.89 6.80 -18.95
C ASN A 106 6.50 7.55 -17.74
N MET A 107 7.84 7.63 -17.67
CA MET A 107 8.57 8.25 -16.55
C MET A 107 8.36 9.76 -16.40
N HIS A 108 8.13 10.47 -17.52
CA HIS A 108 7.79 11.90 -17.55
C HIS A 108 6.28 12.08 -17.55
N GLY A 109 5.57 11.30 -18.38
CA GLY A 109 4.12 11.35 -18.53
C GLY A 109 3.35 11.15 -17.23
N THR A 110 3.80 10.26 -16.34
CA THR A 110 3.18 10.07 -15.02
C THR A 110 3.08 11.36 -14.21
N ARG A 111 4.05 12.28 -14.32
CA ARG A 111 4.04 13.57 -13.61
C ARG A 111 2.96 14.48 -14.19
N ALA A 112 2.84 14.52 -15.51
CA ALA A 112 1.82 15.30 -16.20
C ALA A 112 0.40 14.75 -15.94
N VAL A 113 0.21 13.43 -15.92
CA VAL A 113 -1.10 12.82 -15.59
C VAL A 113 -1.45 13.05 -14.11
N GLN A 114 -0.48 12.96 -13.20
CA GLN A 114 -0.71 13.31 -11.80
C GLN A 114 -1.16 14.76 -11.65
N ARG A 115 -0.53 15.69 -12.37
CA ARG A 115 -0.96 17.10 -12.38
C ARG A 115 -2.35 17.27 -12.96
N LEU A 116 -2.68 16.57 -14.05
CA LEU A 116 -4.02 16.57 -14.61
C LEU A 116 -5.07 16.19 -13.56
N VAL A 117 -4.84 15.10 -12.81
CA VAL A 117 -5.75 14.65 -11.75
C VAL A 117 -5.89 15.69 -10.63
N GLU A 118 -4.85 16.48 -10.35
CA GLU A 118 -4.91 17.58 -9.37
C GLU A 118 -5.71 18.79 -9.87
N CYS A 119 -5.76 19.00 -11.19
CA CYS A 119 -6.36 20.18 -11.82
C CYS A 119 -7.80 19.96 -12.31
N VAL A 120 -8.30 18.73 -12.38
CA VAL A 120 -9.69 18.49 -12.80
C VAL A 120 -10.69 18.92 -11.73
N SER A 121 -11.72 19.63 -12.17
CA SER A 121 -12.72 20.29 -11.31
C SER A 121 -14.15 19.88 -11.66
N THR A 122 -14.42 19.53 -12.92
CA THR A 122 -15.78 19.24 -13.40
C THR A 122 -16.06 17.75 -13.52
N HIS A 123 -17.35 17.38 -13.40
CA HIS A 123 -17.79 16.00 -13.59
C HIS A 123 -17.35 15.43 -14.94
N GLU A 124 -17.51 16.20 -16.02
CA GLU A 124 -17.15 15.77 -17.37
C GLU A 124 -15.65 15.46 -17.50
N GLN A 125 -14.77 16.34 -17.00
CA GLN A 125 -13.32 16.12 -17.02
C GLN A 125 -12.94 14.82 -16.29
N ILE A 126 -13.51 14.61 -15.10
CA ILE A 126 -13.24 13.43 -14.27
C ILE A 126 -13.75 12.16 -14.98
N GLN A 127 -14.94 12.18 -15.57
CA GLN A 127 -15.49 11.03 -16.30
C GLN A 127 -14.64 10.63 -17.50
N TYR A 128 -14.10 11.58 -18.26
CA TYR A 128 -13.18 11.24 -19.36
C TYR A 128 -11.91 10.53 -18.85
N ILE A 129 -11.32 11.00 -17.75
CA ILE A 129 -10.16 10.35 -17.13
C ILE A 129 -10.52 8.93 -16.66
N ILE A 130 -11.62 8.78 -15.91
CA ILE A 130 -12.09 7.47 -15.42
C ILE A 130 -12.28 6.51 -16.59
N SER A 131 -12.95 6.95 -17.65
CA SER A 131 -13.25 6.09 -18.80
C SER A 131 -11.99 5.58 -19.51
N ALA A 132 -10.91 6.38 -19.55
CA ALA A 132 -9.64 5.96 -20.14
C ALA A 132 -8.85 5.01 -19.24
N LEU A 133 -8.89 5.21 -17.93
CA LEU A 133 -8.10 4.42 -16.97
C LEU A 133 -8.78 3.13 -16.52
N SER A 134 -10.12 3.04 -16.57
CA SER A 134 -10.90 1.99 -15.89
C SER A 134 -10.51 0.56 -16.26
N ALA A 135 -10.27 0.29 -17.54
CA ALA A 135 -9.87 -1.05 -18.00
C ALA A 135 -8.42 -1.42 -17.63
N HIS A 136 -7.61 -0.45 -17.20
CA HIS A 136 -6.16 -0.59 -17.04
C HIS A 136 -5.68 -0.36 -15.59
N VAL A 137 -6.60 -0.29 -14.61
CA VAL A 137 -6.23 -0.03 -13.21
C VAL A 137 -5.20 -1.03 -12.69
N ALA A 138 -5.42 -2.34 -12.84
CA ALA A 138 -4.47 -3.35 -12.36
C ALA A 138 -3.08 -3.24 -13.03
N PRO A 139 -2.97 -3.13 -14.38
CA PRO A 139 -1.70 -2.81 -15.03
C PRO A 139 -1.02 -1.53 -14.52
N LEU A 140 -1.79 -0.45 -14.32
CA LEU A 140 -1.26 0.82 -13.81
C LEU A 140 -0.72 0.67 -12.38
N ILE A 141 -1.46 0.02 -11.48
CA ILE A 141 -1.04 -0.24 -10.10
C ILE A 141 0.30 -1.00 -10.04
N LYS A 142 0.50 -1.95 -10.94
CA LYS A 142 1.72 -2.76 -10.97
C LYS A 142 2.89 -2.10 -11.67
N ASN A 143 2.67 -0.99 -12.37
CA ASN A 143 3.74 -0.28 -13.06
C ASN A 143 4.50 0.69 -12.14
N LEU A 144 5.82 0.81 -12.36
CA LEU A 144 6.71 1.72 -11.62
C LEU A 144 6.25 3.20 -11.63
N ASN A 145 5.65 3.65 -12.73
CA ASN A 145 5.15 5.01 -12.93
C ASN A 145 3.64 5.10 -12.71
N GLY A 146 2.88 4.12 -13.25
CA GLY A 146 1.42 4.11 -13.23
C GLY A 146 0.81 4.07 -11.81
N ASN A 147 1.49 3.43 -10.85
CA ASN A 147 1.00 3.32 -9.48
C ASN A 147 0.81 4.70 -8.83
N HIS A 148 1.62 5.69 -9.21
CA HIS A 148 1.53 7.05 -8.70
C HIS A 148 0.29 7.78 -9.21
N VAL A 149 -0.16 7.48 -10.44
CA VAL A 149 -1.41 8.03 -10.98
C VAL A 149 -2.60 7.50 -10.21
N ILE A 150 -2.66 6.19 -9.93
CA ILE A 150 -3.75 5.59 -9.14
C ILE A 150 -3.78 6.17 -7.72
N GLN A 151 -2.62 6.28 -7.06
CA GLN A 151 -2.53 6.93 -5.74
C GLN A 151 -2.95 8.41 -5.78
N LYS A 152 -2.74 9.10 -6.90
CA LYS A 152 -3.18 10.48 -7.06
C LYS A 152 -4.70 10.57 -7.19
N CYS A 153 -5.32 9.67 -7.95
CA CYS A 153 -6.78 9.56 -8.01
C CYS A 153 -7.38 9.35 -6.61
N LEU A 154 -6.86 8.38 -5.85
CA LEU A 154 -7.33 8.09 -4.49
C LEU A 154 -7.30 9.30 -3.55
N ARG A 155 -6.33 10.20 -3.73
CA ARG A 155 -6.15 11.38 -2.87
C ARG A 155 -7.00 12.58 -3.29
N HIS A 156 -7.18 12.81 -4.58
CA HIS A 156 -7.77 14.05 -5.09
C HIS A 156 -9.21 13.90 -5.59
N LEU A 157 -9.60 12.72 -6.06
CA LEU A 157 -10.97 12.48 -6.48
C LEU A 157 -11.83 12.12 -5.27
N SER A 158 -13.13 12.41 -5.36
CA SER A 158 -14.10 11.99 -4.35
C SER A 158 -14.19 10.45 -4.29
N SER A 159 -14.72 9.93 -3.18
CA SER A 159 -14.92 8.49 -3.00
C SER A 159 -15.80 7.88 -4.10
N GLU A 160 -16.85 8.59 -4.54
CA GLU A 160 -17.73 8.18 -5.64
C GLU A 160 -16.94 7.97 -6.93
N TYR A 161 -16.11 8.95 -7.32
CA TYR A 161 -15.29 8.84 -8.52
C TYR A 161 -14.18 7.81 -8.40
N ASN A 162 -13.71 7.48 -7.20
CA ASN A 162 -12.70 6.45 -7.00
C ASN A 162 -13.27 5.02 -7.08
N GLN A 163 -14.59 4.82 -7.18
CA GLN A 163 -15.21 3.49 -7.16
C GLN A 163 -14.68 2.53 -8.25
N PHE A 164 -14.29 3.05 -9.42
CA PHE A 164 -13.70 2.21 -10.48
C PHE A 164 -12.38 1.54 -10.04
N ILE A 165 -11.60 2.18 -9.16
CA ILE A 165 -10.36 1.62 -8.62
C ILE A 165 -10.68 0.45 -7.70
N TYR A 166 -11.64 0.63 -6.78
CA TYR A 166 -12.06 -0.43 -5.86
C TYR A 166 -12.62 -1.64 -6.60
N ASN A 167 -13.46 -1.41 -7.61
CA ASN A 167 -14.01 -2.49 -8.44
C ASN A 167 -12.89 -3.28 -9.17
N ALA A 168 -11.90 -2.58 -9.73
CA ALA A 168 -10.79 -3.23 -10.41
C ALA A 168 -9.84 -3.95 -9.44
N VAL A 169 -9.54 -3.37 -8.28
CA VAL A 169 -8.73 -4.01 -7.23
C VAL A 169 -9.41 -5.27 -6.72
N CYS A 170 -10.73 -5.27 -6.51
CA CYS A 170 -11.46 -6.47 -6.13
C CYS A 170 -11.39 -7.55 -7.23
N LYS A 171 -11.64 -7.15 -8.49
CA LYS A 171 -11.58 -8.07 -9.64
C LYS A 171 -10.21 -8.73 -9.81
N HIS A 172 -9.13 -8.01 -9.47
CA HIS A 172 -7.74 -8.45 -9.60
C HIS A 172 -7.06 -8.60 -8.22
N CYS A 173 -7.81 -8.99 -7.18
CA CYS A 173 -7.37 -8.89 -5.78
C CYS A 173 -6.02 -9.57 -5.52
N VAL A 174 -5.90 -10.86 -5.87
CA VAL A 174 -4.67 -11.63 -5.64
C VAL A 174 -3.50 -11.06 -6.44
N GLU A 175 -3.72 -10.76 -7.73
CA GLU A 175 -2.72 -10.20 -8.63
C GLU A 175 -2.14 -8.87 -8.13
N VAL A 176 -3.01 -8.00 -7.58
CA VAL A 176 -2.61 -6.70 -7.04
C VAL A 176 -1.94 -6.86 -5.67
N ALA A 177 -2.54 -7.62 -4.75
CA ALA A 177 -2.04 -7.78 -3.39
C ALA A 177 -0.67 -8.48 -3.33
N SER A 178 -0.40 -9.41 -4.26
CA SER A 178 0.87 -10.14 -4.37
C SER A 178 1.94 -9.41 -5.19
N HIS A 179 1.77 -8.11 -5.46
CA HIS A 179 2.74 -7.33 -6.24
C HIS A 179 3.45 -6.27 -5.38
N LYS A 180 4.76 -6.07 -5.61
CA LYS A 180 5.61 -5.11 -4.85
C LYS A 180 5.01 -3.70 -4.74
N HIS A 181 4.46 -3.17 -5.83
CA HIS A 181 3.76 -1.87 -5.82
C HIS A 181 2.28 -2.01 -5.47
N GLY A 182 1.68 -3.15 -5.81
CA GLY A 182 0.24 -3.34 -5.68
C GLY A 182 -0.21 -3.49 -4.24
N CYS A 183 0.57 -4.17 -3.39
CA CYS A 183 0.30 -4.24 -1.95
C CYS A 183 0.28 -2.85 -1.30
N CYS A 184 1.21 -1.97 -1.68
CA CYS A 184 1.25 -0.60 -1.17
C CYS A 184 0.05 0.21 -1.65
N VAL A 185 -0.34 0.10 -2.93
CA VAL A 185 -1.52 0.82 -3.43
C VAL A 185 -2.80 0.29 -2.79
N LEU A 186 -2.93 -1.02 -2.57
CA LEU A 186 -4.09 -1.61 -1.92
C LEU A 186 -4.22 -1.11 -0.46
N GLN A 187 -3.11 -0.99 0.28
CA GLN A 187 -3.12 -0.35 1.61
C GLN A 187 -3.60 1.11 1.52
N ARG A 188 -3.18 1.86 0.50
CA ARG A 188 -3.72 3.22 0.26
C ARG A 188 -5.21 3.21 -0.07
N CYS A 189 -5.71 2.21 -0.80
CA CYS A 189 -7.15 2.06 -0.99
C CYS A 189 -7.86 1.90 0.37
N LEU A 190 -7.33 1.11 1.30
CA LEU A 190 -7.90 0.97 2.65
C LEU A 190 -7.83 2.27 3.48
N ASP A 191 -6.83 3.12 3.24
CA ASP A 191 -6.70 4.43 3.90
C ASP A 191 -7.79 5.41 3.47
N PHE A 192 -8.00 5.53 2.16
CA PHE A 192 -8.89 6.53 1.55
C PHE A 192 -10.33 6.04 1.38
N ALA A 193 -10.59 4.76 1.61
CA ALA A 193 -11.91 4.17 1.42
C ALA A 193 -12.96 4.72 2.40
N THR A 194 -14.18 4.87 1.89
CA THR A 194 -15.38 4.94 2.74
C THR A 194 -15.62 3.62 3.46
N PRO A 195 -16.45 3.57 4.52
CA PRO A 195 -16.79 2.30 5.17
C PRO A 195 -17.25 1.21 4.18
N GLN A 196 -18.13 1.56 3.24
CA GLN A 196 -18.63 0.64 2.21
C GLN A 196 -17.52 0.11 1.28
N GLN A 197 -16.57 0.98 0.90
CA GLN A 197 -15.42 0.58 0.08
C GLN A 197 -14.43 -0.29 0.87
N LYS A 198 -14.26 -0.03 2.17
CA LYS A 198 -13.44 -0.89 3.05
C LYS A 198 -14.08 -2.26 3.19
N ASP A 199 -15.38 -2.33 3.46
CA ASP A 199 -16.13 -3.58 3.54
C ASP A 199 -15.96 -4.39 2.24
N GLN A 200 -16.18 -3.75 1.08
CA GLN A 200 -15.97 -4.37 -0.23
C GLN A 200 -14.56 -4.98 -0.40
N LEU A 201 -13.51 -4.22 -0.04
CA LEU A 201 -12.14 -4.69 -0.16
C LEU A 201 -11.83 -5.82 0.83
N VAL A 202 -12.23 -5.67 2.09
CA VAL A 202 -11.96 -6.66 3.13
C VAL A 202 -12.70 -7.95 2.83
N ASP A 203 -13.94 -7.90 2.36
CA ASP A 203 -14.71 -9.08 1.96
C ASP A 203 -14.01 -9.84 0.82
N GLU A 204 -13.52 -9.13 -0.19
CA GLU A 204 -12.81 -9.77 -1.30
C GLU A 204 -11.44 -10.33 -0.86
N ILE A 205 -10.67 -9.59 -0.07
CA ILE A 205 -9.38 -10.04 0.46
C ILE A 205 -9.57 -11.27 1.35
N SER A 206 -10.64 -11.28 2.17
CA SER A 206 -10.95 -12.37 3.10
C SER A 206 -11.07 -13.71 2.36
N LYS A 207 -11.74 -13.73 1.19
CA LYS A 207 -11.90 -14.92 0.34
C LYS A 207 -10.57 -15.52 -0.16
N HIS A 208 -9.53 -14.68 -0.30
CA HIS A 208 -8.22 -15.09 -0.82
C HIS A 208 -7.13 -15.17 0.25
N THR A 209 -7.50 -15.00 1.53
CA THR A 209 -6.55 -14.84 2.64
C THR A 209 -5.51 -15.94 2.70
N LEU A 210 -5.91 -17.21 2.56
CA LEU A 210 -4.98 -18.35 2.62
C LEU A 210 -3.88 -18.29 1.57
N VAL A 211 -4.17 -17.78 0.37
CA VAL A 211 -3.16 -17.56 -0.68
C VAL A 211 -2.29 -16.36 -0.33
N LEU A 212 -2.91 -15.27 0.10
CA LEU A 212 -2.22 -14.00 0.33
C LEU A 212 -1.22 -14.05 1.50
N VAL A 213 -1.54 -14.73 2.59
CA VAL A 213 -0.64 -14.80 3.76
C VAL A 213 0.67 -15.52 3.49
N GLN A 214 0.69 -16.39 2.47
CA GLN A 214 1.88 -17.14 2.07
C GLN A 214 2.75 -16.35 1.09
N ASP A 215 2.22 -15.26 0.51
CA ASP A 215 2.92 -14.43 -0.46
C ASP A 215 3.85 -13.40 0.22
N PRO A 216 5.06 -13.11 -0.34
CA PRO A 216 6.00 -12.12 0.21
C PRO A 216 5.45 -10.70 0.40
N PHE A 217 4.44 -10.30 -0.38
CA PHE A 217 3.79 -9.00 -0.32
C PHE A 217 2.36 -9.08 0.22
N GLY A 218 1.61 -10.10 -0.18
CA GLY A 218 0.21 -10.32 0.22
C GLY A 218 0.06 -10.46 1.74
N ASN A 219 1.03 -11.04 2.43
CA ASN A 219 1.00 -11.15 3.90
C ASN A 219 0.91 -9.78 4.59
N TYR A 220 1.54 -8.74 4.02
CA TYR A 220 1.47 -7.39 4.57
C TYR A 220 0.10 -6.75 4.36
N VAL A 221 -0.62 -7.11 3.29
CA VAL A 221 -2.00 -6.64 3.08
C VAL A 221 -2.93 -7.19 4.16
N VAL A 222 -2.86 -8.50 4.44
CA VAL A 222 -3.69 -9.11 5.50
C VAL A 222 -3.31 -8.55 6.87
N GLN A 223 -2.01 -8.41 7.15
CA GLN A 223 -1.54 -7.77 8.38
C GLN A 223 -2.00 -6.33 8.54
N TYR A 224 -2.16 -5.58 7.44
CA TYR A 224 -2.66 -4.22 7.46
C TYR A 224 -4.13 -4.18 7.91
N ILE A 225 -4.96 -5.08 7.39
CA ILE A 225 -6.36 -5.19 7.82
C ILE A 225 -6.46 -5.52 9.31
N LEU A 226 -5.61 -6.44 9.79
CA LEU A 226 -5.53 -6.78 11.21
C LEU A 226 -5.09 -5.60 12.09
N ASP A 227 -4.28 -4.66 11.56
CA ASP A 227 -3.88 -3.43 12.26
C ASP A 227 -4.97 -2.37 12.33
N LEU A 228 -6.02 -2.46 11.51
CA LEU A 228 -7.16 -1.54 11.60
C LEU A 228 -7.96 -1.74 12.90
N GLN A 229 -7.77 -2.85 13.61
CA GLN A 229 -8.43 -3.17 14.89
C GLN A 229 -9.97 -3.14 14.80
N VAL A 230 -10.52 -3.49 13.63
CA VAL A 230 -11.97 -3.63 13.42
C VAL A 230 -12.35 -5.08 13.66
N SER A 231 -13.12 -5.33 14.73
CA SER A 231 -13.46 -6.69 15.19
C SER A 231 -14.04 -7.57 14.08
N ASN A 232 -15.00 -7.06 13.30
CA ASN A 232 -15.64 -7.83 12.24
C ASN A 232 -14.64 -8.27 11.16
N TYR A 233 -13.66 -7.44 10.83
CA TYR A 233 -12.64 -7.76 9.82
C TYR A 233 -11.65 -8.80 10.35
N ILE A 234 -11.21 -8.63 11.60
CA ILE A 234 -10.33 -9.59 12.28
C ILE A 234 -10.99 -10.96 12.34
N GLU A 235 -12.25 -11.02 12.77
CA GLU A 235 -12.98 -12.28 12.90
C GLU A 235 -13.22 -12.93 11.54
N SER A 236 -13.65 -12.17 10.52
CA SER A 236 -13.82 -12.67 9.15
C SER A 236 -12.54 -13.30 8.59
N ILE A 237 -11.40 -12.65 8.80
CA ILE A 237 -10.09 -13.19 8.40
C ILE A 237 -9.74 -14.46 9.20
N ASN A 238 -9.89 -14.42 10.52
CA ASN A 238 -9.49 -15.53 11.39
C ASN A 238 -10.26 -16.82 11.13
N GLN A 239 -11.52 -16.75 10.71
CA GLN A 239 -12.30 -17.94 10.34
C GLN A 239 -11.61 -18.77 9.25
N HIS A 240 -10.86 -18.13 8.35
CA HIS A 240 -10.14 -18.83 7.28
C HIS A 240 -8.86 -19.55 7.76
N PHE A 241 -8.38 -19.26 8.98
CA PHE A 241 -7.15 -19.86 9.52
C PHE A 241 -7.39 -21.03 10.46
N ILE A 242 -8.63 -21.21 10.93
CA ILE A 242 -8.99 -22.39 11.72
C ILE A 242 -8.73 -23.63 10.86
N HIS A 243 -8.04 -24.62 11.44
CA HIS A 243 -7.54 -25.83 10.78
C HIS A 243 -6.32 -25.63 9.85
N HIS A 244 -5.74 -24.43 9.82
CA HIS A 244 -4.54 -24.12 9.03
C HIS A 244 -3.41 -23.49 9.86
N VAL A 245 -3.60 -23.24 11.15
CA VAL A 245 -2.62 -22.59 12.03
C VAL A 245 -1.28 -23.31 12.01
N CYS A 246 -1.25 -24.63 12.17
CA CYS A 246 0.01 -25.39 12.22
C CYS A 246 0.79 -25.29 10.90
N THR A 247 0.08 -25.45 9.78
CA THR A 247 0.67 -25.40 8.43
C THR A 247 1.21 -24.01 8.10
N LEU A 248 0.47 -22.97 8.47
CA LEU A 248 0.86 -21.57 8.22
C LEU A 248 1.97 -21.10 9.18
N SER A 249 2.10 -21.70 10.36
CA SER A 249 3.08 -21.31 11.37
C SER A 249 4.53 -21.60 10.95
N ILE A 250 4.76 -22.64 10.14
CA ILE A 250 6.11 -23.05 9.71
C ILE A 250 6.63 -22.28 8.49
N GLN A 251 5.85 -21.35 7.95
CA GLN A 251 6.22 -20.63 6.74
C GLN A 251 6.67 -19.21 7.05
N LYS A 252 7.70 -18.75 6.35
CA LYS A 252 8.35 -17.44 6.56
C LYS A 252 7.39 -16.25 6.62
N PHE A 253 6.36 -16.23 5.77
CA PHE A 253 5.47 -15.07 5.61
C PHE A 253 4.21 -15.22 6.45
N SER A 254 3.52 -16.36 6.34
CA SER A 254 2.25 -16.57 7.04
C SER A 254 2.42 -16.69 8.55
N SER A 255 3.58 -17.12 9.07
CA SER A 255 3.83 -17.16 10.52
C SER A 255 3.61 -15.79 11.18
N ASN A 256 4.04 -14.71 10.54
CA ASN A 256 3.85 -13.34 11.03
C ASN A 256 2.36 -12.99 11.11
N VAL A 257 1.56 -13.47 10.14
CA VAL A 257 0.11 -13.24 10.13
C VAL A 257 -0.56 -14.02 11.25
N ILE A 258 -0.19 -15.29 11.45
CA ILE A 258 -0.72 -16.12 12.54
C ILE A 258 -0.41 -15.52 13.91
N GLU A 259 0.81 -15.05 14.15
CA GLU A 259 1.15 -14.34 15.40
C GLU A 259 0.22 -13.15 15.65
N LYS A 260 -0.07 -12.39 14.59
CA LYS A 260 -0.94 -11.22 14.64
C LYS A 260 -2.40 -11.57 14.88
N CYS A 261 -2.89 -12.63 14.24
CA CYS A 261 -4.21 -13.19 14.47
C CYS A 261 -4.40 -13.57 15.94
N ILE A 262 -3.46 -14.32 16.52
CA ILE A 262 -3.53 -14.73 17.93
C ILE A 262 -3.57 -13.51 18.86
N ARG A 263 -2.74 -12.50 18.59
CA ARG A 263 -2.70 -11.25 19.38
C ARG A 263 -4.02 -10.47 19.36
N ASN A 264 -4.63 -10.36 18.18
CA ASN A 264 -5.75 -9.44 17.93
C ASN A 264 -7.12 -10.13 17.99
N ALA A 265 -7.18 -11.46 17.96
CA ALA A 265 -8.43 -12.22 18.00
C ALA A 265 -9.21 -11.97 19.29
N SER A 266 -10.55 -12.06 19.20
CA SER A 266 -11.42 -12.23 20.36
C SER A 266 -11.01 -13.45 21.20
N PRO A 267 -11.35 -13.49 22.51
CA PRO A 267 -11.05 -14.65 23.34
C PRO A 267 -11.52 -15.97 22.74
N GLN A 268 -12.74 -16.02 22.21
CA GLN A 268 -13.33 -17.22 21.62
C GLN A 268 -12.52 -17.71 20.41
N THR A 269 -12.23 -16.82 19.46
CA THR A 269 -11.49 -17.18 18.25
C THR A 269 -10.03 -17.51 18.57
N ARG A 270 -9.41 -16.78 19.49
CA ARG A 270 -8.06 -17.08 19.96
C ARG A 270 -7.98 -18.49 20.54
N ARG A 271 -9.00 -18.91 21.30
CA ARG A 271 -9.06 -20.28 21.81
C ARG A 271 -9.03 -21.30 20.67
N LEU A 272 -9.80 -21.08 19.60
CA LEU A 272 -9.81 -21.97 18.43
C LEU A 272 -8.43 -22.04 17.75
N LEU A 273 -7.77 -20.89 17.57
CA LEU A 273 -6.44 -20.82 16.95
C LEU A 273 -5.38 -21.55 17.79
N VAL A 274 -5.36 -21.32 19.11
CA VAL A 274 -4.39 -21.96 20.02
C VAL A 274 -4.68 -23.45 20.19
N HIS A 275 -5.94 -23.85 20.18
CA HIS A 275 -6.33 -25.26 20.31
C HIS A 275 -5.73 -26.12 19.20
N GLU A 276 -5.64 -25.61 17.97
CA GLU A 276 -4.99 -26.35 16.87
C GLU A 276 -3.51 -26.65 17.16
N LEU A 277 -2.79 -25.73 17.82
CA LEU A 277 -1.39 -25.95 18.21
C LEU A 277 -1.25 -26.96 19.35
N ILE A 278 -2.23 -27.02 20.27
CA ILE A 278 -2.27 -28.00 21.37
C ILE A 278 -2.45 -29.43 20.83
N GLU A 279 -3.38 -29.58 19.89
CA GLU A 279 -3.69 -30.85 19.22
C GLU A 279 -2.68 -31.21 18.10
N CYS A 280 -1.67 -30.37 17.87
CA CYS A 280 -0.68 -30.63 16.84
C CYS A 280 0.15 -31.88 17.16
N GLU A 281 0.03 -32.91 16.32
CA GLU A 281 0.82 -34.14 16.43
C GLU A 281 2.32 -33.90 16.28
N THR A 282 2.70 -32.87 15.52
CA THR A 282 4.11 -32.52 15.22
C THR A 282 4.60 -31.31 16.00
N ILE A 283 4.07 -31.09 17.21
CA ILE A 283 4.45 -29.96 18.06
C ILE A 283 5.96 -29.92 18.37
N ASP A 284 6.62 -31.08 18.42
CA ASP A 284 8.06 -31.24 18.57
C ASP A 284 8.85 -30.55 17.45
N ARG A 285 8.30 -30.55 16.24
CA ARG A 285 8.86 -29.85 15.08
C ARG A 285 8.58 -28.35 15.17
N LEU A 286 7.36 -27.95 15.52
CA LEU A 286 6.98 -26.53 15.62
C LEU A 286 7.85 -25.76 16.62
N VAL A 287 8.16 -26.36 17.77
CA VAL A 287 9.00 -25.70 18.80
C VAL A 287 10.48 -25.56 18.39
N GLN A 288 10.92 -26.27 17.36
CA GLN A 288 12.28 -26.22 16.82
C GLN A 288 12.37 -25.47 15.49
N ASP A 289 11.25 -25.26 14.81
CA ASP A 289 11.18 -24.61 13.50
C ASP A 289 11.61 -23.14 13.57
N SER A 290 12.22 -22.65 12.49
CA SER A 290 12.77 -21.28 12.41
C SER A 290 11.70 -20.18 12.45
N PHE A 291 10.43 -20.50 12.16
CA PHE A 291 9.31 -19.56 12.16
C PHE A 291 8.24 -19.92 13.20
N ALA A 292 7.81 -21.18 13.27
CA ALA A 292 6.73 -21.58 14.16
C ALA A 292 7.07 -21.41 15.64
N ASN A 293 8.36 -21.41 16.01
CA ASN A 293 8.78 -21.10 17.38
C ASN A 293 8.26 -19.73 17.87
N TYR A 294 8.12 -18.74 16.97
CA TYR A 294 7.58 -17.42 17.29
C TYR A 294 6.06 -17.49 17.50
N VAL A 295 5.36 -18.29 16.69
CA VAL A 295 3.91 -18.53 16.88
C VAL A 295 3.63 -19.24 18.20
N ILE A 296 4.40 -20.27 18.56
CA ILE A 296 4.27 -20.95 19.86
C ILE A 296 4.51 -19.98 21.01
N GLN A 297 5.54 -19.14 20.90
CA GLN A 297 5.83 -18.07 21.84
C GLN A 297 4.62 -17.14 22.02
N THR A 298 4.08 -16.61 20.93
CA THR A 298 2.92 -15.72 20.94
C THR A 298 1.67 -16.44 21.49
N SER A 299 1.48 -17.72 21.19
CA SER A 299 0.40 -18.53 21.76
C SER A 299 0.52 -18.64 23.28
N LEU A 300 1.71 -18.87 23.82
CA LEU A 300 1.93 -18.91 25.28
C LEU A 300 1.65 -17.57 25.96
N ASP A 301 1.92 -16.44 25.28
CA ASP A 301 1.70 -15.10 25.84
C ASP A 301 0.21 -14.72 25.89
N TYR A 302 -0.57 -15.13 24.87
CA TYR A 302 -1.94 -14.65 24.66
C TYR A 302 -3.03 -15.70 24.94
N ALA A 303 -2.68 -16.97 25.09
CA ALA A 303 -3.62 -18.02 25.47
C ALA A 303 -4.20 -17.80 26.87
N ASP A 304 -5.44 -18.25 27.05
CA ASP A 304 -6.08 -18.33 28.36
C ASP A 304 -5.31 -19.29 29.28
N GLU A 305 -5.56 -19.20 30.59
CA GLU A 305 -4.77 -19.94 31.58
C GLU A 305 -4.80 -21.47 31.38
N ASP A 306 -5.97 -22.03 31.06
CA ASP A 306 -6.15 -23.46 30.80
C ASP A 306 -5.42 -23.91 29.52
N GLN A 307 -5.58 -23.17 28.43
CA GLN A 307 -4.92 -23.48 27.16
C GLN A 307 -3.41 -23.35 27.25
N ARG A 308 -2.92 -22.34 27.97
CA ARG A 308 -1.49 -22.19 28.23
C ARG A 308 -0.94 -23.38 28.99
N GLU A 309 -1.64 -23.89 30.00
CA GLU A 309 -1.24 -25.09 30.73
C GLU A 309 -1.21 -26.34 29.83
N GLN A 310 -2.26 -26.55 29.04
CA GLN A 310 -2.31 -27.63 28.05
C GLN A 310 -1.14 -27.54 27.05
N LEU A 311 -0.89 -26.35 26.48
CA LEU A 311 0.22 -26.14 25.54
C LEU A 311 1.58 -26.41 26.20
N VAL A 312 1.78 -25.98 27.45
CA VAL A 312 2.99 -26.29 28.22
C VAL A 312 3.16 -27.79 28.45
N ASP A 313 2.09 -28.51 28.77
CA ASP A 313 2.11 -29.96 28.97
C ASP A 313 2.48 -30.70 27.69
N ARG A 314 1.99 -30.24 26.53
CA ARG A 314 2.36 -30.78 25.22
C ARG A 314 3.83 -30.55 24.87
N ILE A 315 4.40 -29.41 25.26
CA ILE A 315 5.82 -29.08 25.01
C ILE A 315 6.77 -29.74 26.01
N ARG A 316 6.30 -30.06 27.23
CA ARG A 316 7.12 -30.58 28.35
C ARG A 316 8.06 -31.74 27.98
N PRO A 317 7.64 -32.76 27.21
CA PRO A 317 8.51 -33.88 26.83
C PRO A 317 9.75 -33.46 26.04
N PHE A 318 9.71 -32.32 25.35
CA PHE A 318 10.76 -31.85 24.46
C PHE A 318 11.69 -30.80 25.10
N LEU A 319 11.44 -30.39 26.35
CA LEU A 319 12.20 -29.34 27.05
C LEU A 319 13.71 -29.60 27.09
N SER A 320 14.11 -30.86 27.27
CA SER A 320 15.52 -31.27 27.31
C SER A 320 16.23 -31.05 25.98
N THR A 321 15.51 -31.19 24.87
CA THR A 321 15.97 -30.95 23.50
C THR A 321 15.98 -29.46 23.19
N ILE A 322 14.89 -28.75 23.48
CA ILE A 322 14.75 -27.35 23.07
C ILE A 322 15.58 -26.36 23.91
N ARG A 323 15.98 -26.70 25.14
CA ARG A 323 16.78 -25.81 26.00
C ARG A 323 18.11 -25.37 25.37
N HIS A 324 18.67 -26.20 24.49
CA HIS A 324 19.95 -25.96 23.81
C HIS A 324 19.78 -25.65 22.31
N ALA A 325 18.55 -25.74 21.79
CA ALA A 325 18.27 -25.47 20.39
C ALA A 325 18.24 -23.94 20.14
N PRO A 326 18.75 -23.46 18.99
CA PRO A 326 18.80 -22.03 18.65
C PRO A 326 17.43 -21.33 18.77
N HIS A 327 16.37 -21.98 18.29
CA HIS A 327 15.00 -21.46 18.28
C HIS A 327 14.24 -21.81 19.58
N GLY A 328 14.56 -22.95 20.18
CA GLY A 328 13.85 -23.51 21.33
C GLY A 328 14.15 -22.86 22.69
N LYS A 329 15.32 -22.23 22.84
CA LYS A 329 15.77 -21.65 24.12
C LYS A 329 14.80 -20.59 24.66
N ARG A 330 14.18 -19.79 23.79
CA ARG A 330 13.21 -18.75 24.20
C ARG A 330 11.92 -19.34 24.73
N ILE A 331 11.41 -20.39 24.07
CA ILE A 331 10.24 -21.15 24.52
C ILE A 331 10.53 -21.74 25.90
N TYR A 332 11.69 -22.39 26.07
CA TYR A 332 12.12 -22.92 27.36
C TYR A 332 12.13 -21.84 28.45
N SER A 333 12.74 -20.69 28.20
CA SER A 333 12.78 -19.57 29.15
C SER A 333 11.38 -19.09 29.56
N ARG A 334 10.43 -18.98 28.63
CA ARG A 334 9.04 -18.58 28.92
C ARG A 334 8.31 -19.60 29.79
N ILE A 335 8.45 -20.88 29.47
CA ILE A 335 7.83 -21.96 30.25
C ILE A 335 8.36 -21.94 31.70
N ILE A 336 9.67 -21.81 31.89
CA ILE A 336 10.27 -21.74 33.23
C ILE A 336 9.81 -20.47 33.98
N SER A 337 9.72 -19.31 33.32
CA SER A 337 9.21 -18.10 33.97
C SER A 337 7.76 -18.24 34.42
N HIS A 338 6.90 -18.88 33.60
CA HIS A 338 5.50 -19.12 33.98
C HIS A 338 5.38 -20.09 35.16
N GLN A 339 6.18 -21.15 35.19
CA GLN A 339 6.19 -22.09 36.31
C GLN A 339 6.61 -21.42 37.62
N ARG A 340 7.58 -20.50 37.58
CA ARG A 340 7.99 -19.71 38.75
C ARG A 340 6.85 -18.79 39.22
N GLN A 341 6.24 -18.04 38.30
CA GLN A 341 5.11 -17.16 38.62
C GLN A 341 3.91 -17.92 39.21
N LYS A 342 3.61 -19.14 38.72
CA LYS A 342 2.53 -19.98 39.27
C LYS A 342 2.86 -20.47 40.68
N LYS A 343 4.11 -20.88 40.94
CA LYS A 343 4.57 -21.23 42.29
C LYS A 343 4.49 -20.05 43.25
N ASP A 344 4.89 -18.86 42.83
CA ASP A 344 4.84 -17.66 43.67
C ASP A 344 3.39 -17.23 43.98
N LYS A 345 2.47 -17.34 43.02
CA LYS A 345 1.03 -17.11 43.25
C LYS A 345 0.41 -18.13 44.20
N CYS A 346 0.73 -19.41 44.05
CA CYS A 346 0.23 -20.47 44.93
C CYS A 346 0.77 -20.32 46.36
N SER A 347 2.05 -19.97 46.52
CA SER A 347 2.66 -19.67 47.82
C SER A 347 1.98 -18.47 48.50
N LYS A 348 1.69 -17.38 47.76
CA LYS A 348 0.98 -16.21 48.29
C LYS A 348 -0.45 -16.52 48.72
N ASN A 349 -1.21 -17.26 47.89
CA ASN A 349 -2.58 -17.64 48.24
C ASN A 349 -2.64 -18.55 49.49
N ASN A 350 -1.64 -19.42 49.69
CA ASN A 350 -1.53 -20.26 50.89
C ASN A 350 -1.16 -19.44 52.15
N LEU A 351 -0.31 -18.41 52.02
CA LEU A 351 0.00 -17.47 53.11
C LEU A 351 -1.24 -16.65 53.54
N ASP A 352 -2.07 -16.22 52.60
CA ASP A 352 -3.29 -15.46 52.91
C ASP A 352 -4.39 -16.35 53.54
N THR A 353 -4.51 -17.62 53.14
CA THR A 353 -5.46 -18.56 53.79
C THR A 353 -5.03 -18.98 55.19
N THR A 354 -3.72 -19.11 55.45
CA THR A 354 -3.21 -19.48 56.79
C THR A 354 -3.37 -18.34 57.79
N THR A 355 -3.42 -17.09 57.32
CA THR A 355 -3.61 -15.91 58.18
C THR A 355 -5.07 -15.75 58.64
N ILE A 356 -6.04 -16.23 57.86
CA ILE A 356 -7.48 -16.16 58.20
C ILE A 356 -7.88 -17.25 59.21
N THR A 357 -7.16 -18.38 59.28
CA THR A 357 -7.46 -19.47 60.23
C THR A 357 -6.90 -19.28 61.65
N ASN A 358 -6.14 -18.21 61.91
CA ASN A 358 -5.54 -17.94 63.24
C ASN A 358 -6.22 -16.80 64.03
N THR A 359 -7.44 -16.41 63.67
CA THR A 359 -8.25 -15.39 64.39
C THR A 359 -9.65 -15.91 64.76
N VAL A 360 -9.71 -17.06 65.44
CA VAL A 360 -10.90 -17.45 66.22
C VAL A 360 -10.48 -17.76 67.65
#